data_AF-A0A8J8PAA5-F1
#
_entry.id   AF-A0A8J8PAA5-F1
#
_cell.length_a   1.000
_cell.length_b   1.000
_cell.length_c   1.000
_cell.angle_alpha   90.00
_cell.angle_beta   90.00
_cell.angle_gamma   90.00
#
_symmetry.space_group_name_H-M   'P 1'
#
loop_
_entity.id
_entity.type
_entity.pdbx_description
1 polymer ?
#
loop_
_entity_poly.entity_id
_entity_poly.type
_entity_poly.pdbx_seq_one_letter_code
_entity_poly.pdbx_strand_id
1 'polypeptide(L)'
;MGEYLPWPITAIFAVITGSSLLIAELSTWNPSGNGQQVLTTLASIQAAVFAIVFSVIILGIQLSTSRYSTRLADLFRTDIVYKKTVGVFATSLAVDVAVLTAFNHLTPYLLRFSLSYAIGLATASFFLLYFFVDRTLEQTTPEGIIKRVKQELTPSQIISDAESADNDSSETDPFLVPVSIIRSAINDRDVPAATQGLNVIDEQVGRLLKHVSTDQLREDKSVGDSVEELCKNRLHNAGEKAVEEDLDEVGTETVSTISSIGCNAVDQQHEPVAVHSSQGLSKLVGTVGFDTVSEKTRQKAVDDAGEMLKEAADAQLWDTAGTGIRLLGWRAAQSVIRRDPTAIHKLPYGSLSMNYIPDVFEQVVEAGSDNVDEDNLFNTVRRDGDNTSAVEWALWSCYASLTEVTSAFIRFEIEHGEEIVDWTFVGAGWRDCLSALTESSFNLILQQWLATLLYLEYIEFEVESGMMSGFRSVAQYDVSRELMKDTIDKILDGDLKPQNHVDRLPGRGNPVERPRSGVSVAPVSDPGYEFNDWLRQVRGRYLDITEGEGKFAQVSVESEGSDS
;
A
#
# COMPACT_ATOMS: atom_id res chain seq x y z
N MET A 1 -26.11 12.59 -6.44
CA MET A 1 -26.28 13.94 -7.02
C MET A 1 -27.18 14.74 -6.11
N GLY A 2 -26.61 15.44 -5.13
CA GLY A 2 -27.35 16.45 -4.36
C GLY A 2 -27.32 17.74 -5.15
N GLU A 3 -28.48 18.22 -5.59
CA GLU A 3 -28.59 19.53 -6.22
C GLU A 3 -28.06 20.58 -5.23
N TYR A 4 -26.96 21.22 -5.58
CA TYR A 4 -26.46 22.40 -4.89
C TYR A 4 -27.55 23.47 -5.00
N LEU A 5 -28.34 23.60 -3.94
CA LEU A 5 -29.28 24.71 -3.77
C LEU A 5 -28.50 26.00 -4.07
N PRO A 6 -28.99 26.91 -4.94
CA PRO A 6 -28.28 28.14 -5.33
C PRO A 6 -28.24 29.13 -4.16
N TRP A 7 -27.39 28.79 -3.20
CA TRP A 7 -27.17 29.47 -1.94
C TRP A 7 -25.98 30.39 -2.17
N PRO A 8 -26.25 31.65 -2.54
CA PRO A 8 -26.64 32.68 -1.58
C PRO A 8 -27.90 33.47 -1.97
N ILE A 9 -28.61 33.11 -3.05
CA ILE A 9 -29.69 33.94 -3.60
C ILE A 9 -30.88 34.01 -2.65
N THR A 10 -31.26 32.91 -2.01
CA THR A 10 -32.38 32.86 -1.06
C THR A 10 -32.09 33.61 0.24
N ALA A 11 -30.85 33.57 0.74
CA ALA A 11 -30.42 34.33 1.91
C ALA A 11 -30.36 35.84 1.60
N ILE A 12 -29.84 36.20 0.43
CA ILE A 12 -29.85 37.59 -0.06
C ILE A 12 -31.29 38.08 -0.21
N PHE A 13 -32.19 37.28 -0.79
CA PHE A 13 -33.61 37.64 -0.90
C PHE A 13 -34.30 37.74 0.46
N ALA A 14 -34.04 36.83 1.40
CA ALA A 14 -34.63 36.88 2.74
C ALA A 14 -34.12 38.09 3.54
N VAL A 15 -32.83 38.44 3.40
CA VAL A 15 -32.27 39.64 4.02
C VAL A 15 -32.80 40.90 3.35
N ILE A 16 -32.88 40.96 2.02
CA ILE A 16 -33.48 42.09 1.28
C ILE A 16 -34.97 42.24 1.65
N THR A 17 -35.72 41.15 1.76
CA THR A 17 -37.15 41.18 2.10
C THR A 17 -37.37 41.51 3.58
N GLY A 18 -36.55 40.97 4.48
CA GLY A 18 -36.58 41.26 5.91
C GLY A 18 -36.14 42.69 6.24
N SER A 19 -35.10 43.19 5.56
CA SER A 19 -34.75 44.61 5.63
C SER A 19 -35.86 45.46 5.02
N SER A 20 -36.49 45.07 3.91
CA SER A 20 -37.65 45.78 3.33
C SER A 20 -38.85 45.86 4.28
N LEU A 21 -39.06 44.85 5.11
CA LEU A 21 -40.07 44.86 6.18
C LEU A 21 -39.69 45.81 7.32
N LEU A 22 -38.43 45.80 7.77
CA LEU A 22 -37.91 46.78 8.74
C LEU A 22 -37.99 48.22 8.21
N ILE A 23 -37.79 48.41 6.91
CA ILE A 23 -37.92 49.68 6.18
C ILE A 23 -39.37 50.20 6.21
N ALA A 24 -40.37 49.31 6.16
CA ALA A 24 -41.77 49.69 6.28
C ALA A 24 -42.11 50.21 7.68
N GLU A 25 -41.52 49.64 8.74
CA GLU A 25 -41.71 50.12 10.12
C GLU A 25 -40.88 51.39 10.44
N LEU A 26 -39.66 51.50 9.91
CA LEU A 26 -38.77 52.66 10.09
C LEU A 26 -39.16 53.90 9.25
N SER A 27 -40.18 53.79 8.39
CA SER A 27 -40.73 54.85 7.53
C SER A 27 -41.14 56.14 8.27
N THR A 28 -41.41 56.05 9.58
CA THR A 28 -41.76 57.19 10.45
C THR A 28 -40.54 57.96 10.98
N TRP A 29 -39.31 57.48 10.74
CA TRP A 29 -38.09 58.07 11.25
C TRP A 29 -37.62 59.25 10.37
N ASN A 30 -37.16 60.34 10.99
CA ASN A 30 -36.64 61.51 10.27
C ASN A 30 -35.11 61.41 10.13
N PRO A 31 -34.56 61.04 8.95
CA PRO A 31 -33.14 60.74 8.78
C PRO A 31 -32.24 61.98 8.78
N SER A 32 -32.80 63.20 8.75
CA SER A 32 -32.05 64.45 8.62
C SER A 32 -31.12 64.77 9.80
N GLY A 33 -31.34 64.16 10.97
CA GLY A 33 -30.50 64.38 12.16
C GLY A 33 -29.38 63.35 12.33
N ASN A 34 -29.65 62.08 12.08
CA ASN A 34 -28.78 60.97 12.52
C ASN A 34 -28.27 60.07 11.38
N GLY A 35 -28.72 60.27 10.12
CA GLY A 35 -28.36 59.39 9.00
C GLY A 35 -26.86 59.36 8.70
N GLN A 36 -26.17 60.51 8.79
CA GLN A 36 -24.73 60.59 8.57
C GLN A 36 -23.96 59.82 9.66
N GLN A 37 -24.42 59.87 10.90
CA GLN A 37 -23.81 59.13 12.01
C GLN A 37 -23.98 57.61 11.81
N VAL A 38 -25.17 57.16 11.38
CA VAL A 38 -25.45 55.73 11.10
C VAL A 38 -24.56 55.23 9.97
N LEU A 39 -24.49 55.93 8.83
CA LEU A 39 -23.63 55.55 7.70
C LEU A 39 -22.14 55.56 8.07
N THR A 40 -21.68 56.57 8.81
CA THR A 40 -20.29 56.62 9.29
C THR A 40 -19.98 55.43 10.19
N THR A 41 -20.92 55.07 11.07
CA THR A 41 -20.78 53.93 11.97
C THR A 41 -20.78 52.61 11.21
N LEU A 42 -21.69 52.44 10.23
CA LEU A 42 -21.75 51.25 9.37
C LEU A 42 -20.47 51.08 8.57
N ALA A 43 -20.02 52.12 7.86
CA ALA A 43 -18.78 52.09 7.10
C ALA A 43 -17.57 51.78 8.00
N SER A 44 -17.53 52.34 9.20
CA SER A 44 -16.44 52.09 10.16
C SER A 44 -16.45 50.64 10.68
N ILE A 45 -17.61 50.10 11.06
CA ILE A 45 -17.75 48.71 11.51
C ILE A 45 -17.42 47.75 10.36
N GLN A 46 -17.93 48.01 9.16
CA GLN A 46 -17.63 47.19 7.99
C GLN A 46 -16.14 47.18 7.66
N ALA A 47 -15.49 48.35 7.62
CA ALA A 47 -14.06 48.46 7.39
C ALA A 47 -13.25 47.67 8.44
N ALA A 48 -13.62 47.79 9.72
CA ALA A 48 -12.95 47.09 10.82
C ALA A 48 -13.12 45.57 10.72
N VAL A 49 -14.35 45.09 10.51
CA VAL A 49 -14.65 43.65 10.37
C VAL A 49 -13.94 43.07 9.16
N PHE A 50 -13.93 43.77 8.02
CA PHE A 50 -13.20 43.34 6.83
C PHE A 50 -11.71 43.24 7.07
N ALA A 51 -11.10 44.23 7.73
CA ALA A 51 -9.69 44.22 8.05
C ALA A 51 -9.32 43.04 8.96
N ILE A 52 -10.15 42.73 9.97
CA ILE A 52 -9.96 41.57 10.85
C ILE A 52 -10.05 40.26 10.06
N VAL A 53 -11.12 40.06 9.30
CA VAL A 53 -11.31 38.81 8.56
C VAL A 53 -10.22 38.62 7.51
N PHE A 54 -9.85 39.67 6.78
CA PHE A 54 -8.72 39.63 5.84
C PHE A 54 -7.40 39.24 6.53
N SER A 55 -7.13 39.79 7.71
CA SER A 55 -5.94 39.44 8.50
C SER A 55 -5.95 37.97 8.93
N VAL A 56 -7.09 37.46 9.43
CA VAL A 56 -7.24 36.06 9.83
C VAL A 56 -7.09 35.11 8.64
N ILE A 57 -7.67 35.44 7.48
CA ILE A 57 -7.52 34.64 6.25
C ILE A 57 -6.06 34.58 5.82
N ILE A 58 -5.36 35.73 5.76
CA ILE A 58 -3.94 35.75 5.39
C ILE A 58 -3.12 34.91 6.36
N LEU A 59 -3.36 35.06 7.66
CA LEU A 59 -2.66 34.27 8.67
C LEU A 59 -2.96 32.76 8.51
N GLY A 60 -4.21 32.40 8.27
CA GLY A 60 -4.63 31.02 8.00
C GLY A 60 -3.96 30.44 6.76
N ILE A 61 -3.90 31.21 5.66
CA ILE A 61 -3.18 30.83 4.43
C ILE A 61 -1.69 30.68 4.72
N GLN A 62 -1.06 31.59 5.46
CA GLN A 62 0.36 31.51 5.81
C GLN A 62 0.66 30.25 6.66
N LEU A 63 -0.15 29.98 7.68
CA LEU A 63 -0.02 28.79 8.52
C LEU A 63 -0.22 27.52 7.71
N SER A 64 -1.26 27.48 6.88
CA SER A 64 -1.56 26.31 6.06
C SER A 64 -0.52 26.06 4.96
N THR A 65 0.01 27.13 4.35
CA THR A 65 1.13 27.08 3.41
C THR A 65 2.40 26.57 4.08
N SER A 66 2.64 26.97 5.33
CA SER A 66 3.81 26.52 6.08
C SER A 66 3.72 25.06 6.53
N ARG A 67 2.49 24.52 6.71
CA ARG A 67 2.25 23.16 7.20
C ARG A 67 2.04 22.13 6.09
N TYR A 68 1.23 22.44 5.07
CA TYR A 68 0.72 21.44 4.13
C TYR A 68 1.31 21.54 2.71
N SER A 69 1.43 22.75 2.13
CA SER A 69 2.12 23.03 0.84
C SER A 69 1.86 24.48 0.39
N THR A 70 2.78 25.08 -0.39
CA THR A 70 2.59 26.39 -1.04
C THR A 70 1.45 26.43 -2.05
N ARG A 71 1.06 25.30 -2.64
CA ARG A 71 -0.05 25.20 -3.62
C ARG A 71 -1.42 25.41 -2.97
N LEU A 72 -1.53 25.19 -1.66
CA LEU A 72 -2.78 25.41 -0.93
C LEU A 72 -3.18 26.91 -0.95
N ALA A 73 -2.21 27.82 -1.01
CA ALA A 73 -2.47 29.26 -1.14
C ALA A 73 -3.15 29.63 -2.46
N ASP A 74 -2.72 29.03 -3.58
CA ASP A 74 -3.35 29.27 -4.89
C ASP A 74 -4.77 28.69 -4.94
N LEU A 75 -4.98 27.57 -4.24
CA LEU A 75 -6.29 26.96 -4.06
C LEU A 75 -7.28 27.90 -3.33
N PHE A 76 -6.80 28.67 -2.34
CA PHE A 76 -7.60 29.69 -1.66
C PHE A 76 -7.83 30.94 -2.51
N ARG A 77 -6.82 31.38 -3.28
CA ARG A 77 -6.93 32.59 -4.11
C ARG A 77 -7.89 32.42 -5.29
N THR A 78 -8.00 31.20 -5.80
CA THR A 78 -8.81 30.89 -6.98
C THR A 78 -10.28 30.65 -6.64
N ASP A 79 -10.62 30.50 -5.35
CA ASP A 79 -11.99 30.23 -4.90
C ASP A 79 -12.95 31.37 -5.33
N ILE A 80 -13.95 30.99 -6.13
CA ILE A 80 -14.99 31.90 -6.62
C ILE A 80 -15.83 32.47 -5.47
N VAL A 81 -15.96 31.74 -4.36
CA VAL A 81 -16.68 32.18 -3.17
C VAL A 81 -15.94 33.35 -2.52
N TYR A 82 -14.62 33.25 -2.37
CA TYR A 82 -13.79 34.35 -1.84
C TYR A 82 -13.96 35.63 -2.66
N LYS A 83 -13.82 35.54 -3.99
CA LYS A 83 -13.95 36.70 -4.89
C LYS A 83 -15.33 37.35 -4.80
N LYS A 84 -16.40 36.54 -4.71
CA LYS A 84 -17.77 37.03 -4.54
C LYS A 84 -17.96 37.71 -3.18
N THR A 85 -17.48 37.11 -2.10
CA THR A 85 -17.59 37.69 -0.74
C THR A 85 -16.90 39.03 -0.63
N VAL A 86 -15.64 39.10 -1.06
CA VAL A 86 -14.86 40.34 -1.04
C VAL A 86 -15.51 41.39 -1.94
N GLY A 87 -15.98 41.01 -3.13
CA GLY A 87 -16.65 41.92 -4.06
C GLY A 87 -17.93 42.54 -3.50
N VAL A 88 -18.81 41.72 -2.90
CA VAL A 88 -20.06 42.21 -2.27
C VAL A 88 -19.74 43.12 -1.08
N PHE A 89 -18.77 42.76 -0.26
CA PHE A 89 -18.38 43.54 0.91
C PHE A 89 -17.77 44.89 0.52
N ALA A 90 -16.85 44.91 -0.45
CA ALA A 90 -16.24 46.13 -0.97
C ALA A 90 -17.29 47.04 -1.63
N THR A 91 -18.25 46.45 -2.35
CA THR A 91 -19.37 47.20 -2.94
C THR A 91 -20.25 47.82 -1.86
N SER A 92 -20.53 47.10 -0.76
CA SER A 92 -21.28 47.65 0.37
C SER A 92 -20.61 48.87 0.98
N LEU A 93 -19.31 48.77 1.23
CA LEU A 93 -18.54 49.87 1.78
C LEU A 93 -18.46 51.07 0.81
N ALA A 94 -18.32 50.80 -0.49
CA ALA A 94 -18.31 51.85 -1.51
C ALA A 94 -19.66 52.59 -1.58
N VAL A 95 -20.79 51.88 -1.45
CA VAL A 95 -22.13 52.48 -1.39
C VAL A 95 -22.27 53.36 -0.16
N ASP A 96 -21.85 52.89 1.03
CA ASP A 96 -21.91 53.69 2.27
C ASP A 96 -21.12 55.00 2.14
N VAL A 97 -19.90 54.94 1.59
CA VAL A 97 -19.04 56.12 1.34
C VAL A 97 -19.63 57.05 0.28
N ALA A 98 -20.20 56.50 -0.80
CA ALA A 98 -20.82 57.28 -1.86
C ALA A 98 -22.06 58.03 -1.35
N VAL A 99 -22.91 57.38 -0.56
CA VAL A 99 -24.10 58.01 0.05
C VAL A 99 -23.68 59.06 1.08
N LEU A 100 -22.63 58.81 1.88
CA LEU A 100 -22.05 59.81 2.79
C LEU A 100 -21.57 61.05 2.03
N THR A 101 -20.89 60.87 0.90
CA THR A 101 -20.37 61.97 0.09
C THR A 101 -21.49 62.77 -0.57
N ALA A 102 -22.55 62.08 -1.02
CA ALA A 102 -23.72 62.70 -1.65
C ALA A 102 -24.78 63.21 -0.64
N PHE A 103 -24.57 63.04 0.67
CA PHE A 103 -25.62 63.20 1.69
C PHE A 103 -26.34 64.56 1.63
N ASN A 104 -25.61 65.64 1.42
CA ASN A 104 -26.16 67.01 1.35
C ASN A 104 -26.85 67.34 0.02
N HIS A 105 -26.67 66.52 -1.01
CA HIS A 105 -27.20 66.74 -2.36
C HIS A 105 -28.45 65.89 -2.65
N LEU A 106 -28.78 64.94 -1.78
CA LEU A 106 -29.90 64.01 -1.98
C LEU A 106 -31.20 64.60 -1.43
N THR A 107 -32.31 64.33 -2.13
CA THR A 107 -33.65 64.65 -1.63
C THR A 107 -33.98 63.75 -0.42
N PRO A 108 -34.83 64.19 0.52
CA PRO A 108 -35.18 63.39 1.70
C PRO A 108 -35.71 61.99 1.37
N TYR A 109 -36.40 61.83 0.24
CA TYR A 109 -36.88 60.54 -0.24
C TYR A 109 -35.74 59.63 -0.72
N LEU A 110 -34.83 60.15 -1.56
CA LEU A 110 -33.67 59.39 -2.03
C LEU A 110 -32.71 59.03 -0.89
N LEU A 111 -32.58 59.90 0.10
CA LEU A 111 -31.75 59.65 1.28
C LEU A 111 -32.31 58.51 2.13
N ARG A 112 -33.65 58.44 2.32
CA ARG A 112 -34.30 57.31 2.99
C ARG A 112 -34.07 56.00 2.25
N PHE A 113 -34.28 56.01 0.94
CA PHE A 113 -34.07 54.83 0.10
C PHE A 113 -32.61 54.37 0.13
N SER A 114 -31.66 55.29 0.01
CA SER A 114 -30.23 54.98 0.02
C SER A 114 -29.75 54.46 1.38
N LEU A 115 -30.24 55.03 2.49
CA LEU A 115 -29.93 54.57 3.84
C LEU A 115 -30.49 53.16 4.09
N SER A 116 -31.72 52.92 3.63
CA SER A 116 -32.40 51.63 3.67
C SER A 116 -31.64 50.57 2.87
N TYR A 117 -31.21 50.92 1.65
CA TYR A 117 -30.42 50.06 0.79
C TYR A 117 -29.05 49.76 1.40
N ALA A 118 -28.37 50.77 1.96
CA ALA A 118 -27.10 50.63 2.67
C ALA A 118 -27.21 49.66 3.86
N ILE A 119 -28.23 49.80 4.71
CA ILE A 119 -28.45 48.88 5.84
C ILE A 119 -28.70 47.46 5.35
N GLY A 120 -29.56 47.26 4.35
CA GLY A 120 -29.86 45.93 3.79
C GLY A 120 -28.62 45.27 3.18
N LEU A 121 -27.84 46.04 2.41
CA LEU A 121 -26.58 45.60 1.81
C LEU A 121 -25.54 45.26 2.88
N ALA A 122 -25.47 46.06 3.96
CA ALA A 122 -24.58 45.81 5.08
C ALA A 122 -24.94 44.53 5.84
N THR A 123 -26.22 44.31 6.14
CA THR A 123 -26.68 43.05 6.74
C THR A 123 -26.38 41.86 5.83
N ALA A 124 -26.66 41.96 4.53
CA ALA A 124 -26.36 40.89 3.58
C ALA A 124 -24.85 40.59 3.50
N SER A 125 -24.01 41.63 3.49
CA SER A 125 -22.56 41.48 3.49
C SER A 125 -22.05 40.77 4.76
N PHE A 126 -22.65 41.04 5.92
CA PHE A 126 -22.28 40.40 7.18
C PHE A 126 -22.64 38.91 7.21
N PHE A 127 -23.85 38.54 6.76
CA PHE A 127 -24.24 37.14 6.65
C PHE A 127 -23.35 36.37 5.67
N LEU A 128 -23.05 36.97 4.52
CA LEU A 128 -22.21 36.35 3.51
C LEU A 128 -20.77 36.19 4.03
N LEU A 129 -20.26 37.16 4.80
CA LEU A 129 -18.99 37.07 5.50
C LEU A 129 -18.98 35.96 6.56
N TYR A 130 -20.04 35.85 7.38
CA TYR A 130 -20.17 34.79 8.37
C TYR A 130 -20.07 33.41 7.71
N PHE A 131 -20.82 33.16 6.63
CA PHE A 131 -20.73 31.90 5.89
C PHE A 131 -19.38 31.67 5.23
N PHE A 132 -18.75 32.73 4.75
CA PHE A 132 -17.40 32.64 4.21
C PHE A 132 -16.39 32.23 5.29
N VAL A 133 -16.46 32.83 6.49
CA VAL A 133 -15.59 32.49 7.62
C VAL A 133 -15.83 31.06 8.07
N ASP A 134 -17.08 30.65 8.25
CA ASP A 134 -17.46 29.28 8.63
C ASP A 134 -16.91 28.25 7.63
N ARG A 135 -17.11 28.48 6.33
CA ARG A 135 -16.55 27.64 5.26
C ARG A 135 -15.02 27.64 5.25
N THR A 136 -14.39 28.78 5.51
CA THR A 136 -12.92 28.89 5.56
C THR A 136 -12.38 28.12 6.75
N LEU A 137 -13.04 28.20 7.91
CA LEU A 137 -12.66 27.43 9.10
C LEU A 137 -12.78 25.92 8.84
N GLU A 138 -13.90 25.46 8.23
CA GLU A 138 -14.05 24.06 7.79
C GLU A 138 -12.92 23.66 6.83
N GLN A 139 -12.61 24.49 5.83
CA GLN A 139 -11.53 24.21 4.86
C GLN A 139 -10.12 24.26 5.45
N THR A 140 -9.92 24.87 6.62
CA THR A 140 -8.63 24.87 7.31
C THR A 140 -8.43 23.68 8.24
N THR A 141 -9.49 22.88 8.50
CA THR A 141 -9.34 21.63 9.23
C THR A 141 -8.82 20.53 8.28
N PRO A 142 -8.05 19.55 8.80
CA PRO A 142 -7.59 18.42 8.00
C PRO A 142 -8.72 17.73 7.23
N GLU A 143 -9.89 17.55 7.86
CA GLU A 143 -11.06 16.92 7.25
C GLU A 143 -11.62 17.73 6.08
N GLY A 144 -11.63 19.06 6.20
CA GLY A 144 -12.06 19.94 5.11
C GLY A 144 -11.10 19.94 3.93
N ILE A 145 -9.79 19.89 4.19
CA ILE A 145 -8.77 19.75 3.13
C ILE A 145 -8.95 18.40 2.43
N ILE A 146 -9.09 17.30 3.17
CA ILE A 146 -9.27 15.95 2.62
C ILE A 146 -10.56 15.86 1.79
N LYS A 147 -11.67 16.44 2.26
CA LYS A 147 -12.93 16.52 1.53
C LYS A 147 -12.80 17.28 0.21
N ARG A 148 -11.97 18.33 0.18
CA ARG A 148 -11.68 19.09 -1.04
C ARG A 148 -10.80 18.29 -2.00
N VAL A 149 -9.74 17.67 -1.48
CA VAL A 149 -8.88 16.76 -2.26
C VAL A 149 -9.72 15.65 -2.90
N LYS A 150 -10.67 15.06 -2.17
CA LYS A 150 -11.62 14.07 -2.72
C LYS A 150 -12.45 14.60 -3.90
N GLN A 151 -12.81 15.89 -3.89
CA GLN A 151 -13.59 16.51 -4.98
C GLN A 151 -12.72 16.85 -6.19
N GLU A 152 -11.43 17.11 -5.98
CA GLU A 152 -10.48 17.48 -7.03
C GLU A 152 -9.85 16.23 -7.69
N LEU A 153 -9.62 15.14 -6.94
CA LEU A 153 -9.11 13.84 -7.41
C LEU A 153 -10.16 13.00 -8.18
N THR A 154 -10.81 13.59 -9.18
CA THR A 154 -11.67 12.82 -10.09
C THR A 154 -10.81 12.04 -11.10
N PRO A 155 -11.25 10.88 -11.63
CA PRO A 155 -10.49 10.11 -12.61
C PRO A 155 -10.01 10.95 -13.81
N SER A 156 -10.88 11.81 -14.35
CA SER A 156 -10.52 12.71 -15.45
C SER A 156 -9.44 13.73 -15.09
N GLN A 157 -9.46 14.23 -13.85
CA GLN A 157 -8.46 15.17 -13.36
C GLN A 157 -7.12 14.47 -13.11
N ILE A 158 -7.14 13.27 -12.52
CA ILE A 158 -5.93 12.46 -12.29
C ILE A 158 -5.21 12.18 -13.61
N ILE A 159 -5.95 11.78 -14.66
CA ILE A 159 -5.38 11.53 -15.99
C ILE A 159 -4.76 12.82 -16.56
N SER A 160 -5.50 13.93 -16.53
CA SER A 160 -5.02 15.22 -17.05
C SER A 160 -3.79 15.75 -16.31
N ASP A 161 -3.76 15.60 -14.98
CA ASP A 161 -2.67 16.09 -14.13
C ASP A 161 -1.42 15.21 -14.31
N ALA A 162 -1.59 13.89 -14.43
CA ALA A 162 -0.50 12.96 -14.73
C ALA A 162 0.13 13.27 -16.10
N GLU A 163 -0.69 13.44 -17.14
CA GLU A 163 -0.21 13.83 -18.48
C GLU A 163 0.49 15.20 -18.47
N SER A 164 0.03 16.14 -17.64
CA SER A 164 0.66 17.46 -17.53
C SER A 164 2.02 17.38 -16.82
N ALA A 165 2.12 16.58 -15.75
CA ALA A 165 3.36 16.38 -14.99
C ALA A 165 4.45 15.66 -15.79
N ASP A 166 4.07 14.73 -16.68
CA ASP A 166 5.01 14.04 -17.57
C ASP A 166 5.58 14.98 -18.65
N ASN A 167 4.74 15.86 -19.21
CA ASN A 167 5.16 16.81 -20.24
C ASN A 167 5.93 18.03 -19.69
N ASP A 168 5.65 18.44 -18.45
CA ASP A 168 6.27 19.59 -17.81
C ASP A 168 6.67 19.26 -16.37
N SER A 169 7.99 19.18 -16.13
CA SER A 169 8.56 18.92 -14.80
C SER A 169 8.19 19.95 -13.71
N SER A 170 7.63 21.11 -14.10
CA SER A 170 7.10 22.10 -13.16
C SER A 170 5.66 21.82 -12.72
N GLU A 171 4.93 21.02 -13.50
CA GLU A 171 3.63 20.51 -13.11
C GLU A 171 3.78 19.36 -12.12
N THR A 172 2.78 19.21 -11.26
CA THR A 172 2.86 18.31 -10.11
C THR A 172 2.01 17.07 -10.34
N ASP A 173 2.58 15.94 -9.98
CA ASP A 173 1.86 14.66 -9.95
C ASP A 173 0.56 14.73 -9.11
N PRO A 174 -0.55 14.11 -9.59
CA PRO A 174 -1.87 14.20 -8.96
C PRO A 174 -1.90 13.70 -7.51
N PHE A 175 -1.05 12.74 -7.15
CA PHE A 175 -1.04 12.15 -5.82
C PHE A 175 -0.07 12.84 -4.84
N LEU A 176 0.68 13.86 -5.26
CA LEU A 176 1.69 14.47 -4.39
C LEU A 176 1.04 15.21 -3.22
N VAL A 177 0.02 16.03 -3.50
CA VAL A 177 -0.69 16.83 -2.49
C VAL A 177 -1.47 15.95 -1.51
N PRO A 178 -2.28 14.97 -1.94
CA PRO A 178 -2.96 14.06 -1.02
C PRO A 178 -1.99 13.34 -0.07
N VAL A 179 -0.88 12.82 -0.60
CA VAL A 179 0.12 12.14 0.21
C VAL A 179 0.84 13.11 1.15
N SER A 180 1.14 14.34 0.72
CA SER A 180 1.78 15.33 1.60
C SER A 180 0.88 15.69 2.79
N ILE A 181 -0.44 15.75 2.60
CA ILE A 181 -1.41 15.95 3.68
C ILE A 181 -1.38 14.76 4.64
N ILE A 182 -1.39 13.52 4.15
CA ILE A 182 -1.30 12.31 4.98
C ILE A 182 0.00 12.31 5.79
N ARG A 183 1.14 12.62 5.16
CA ARG A 183 2.43 12.72 5.86
C ARG A 183 2.45 13.83 6.90
N SER A 184 1.83 14.98 6.62
CA SER A 184 1.68 16.04 7.61
C SER A 184 0.81 15.58 8.78
N ALA A 185 -0.30 14.87 8.53
CA ALA A 185 -1.15 14.33 9.57
C ALA A 185 -0.43 13.28 10.43
N ILE A 186 0.40 12.43 9.83
CA ILE A 186 1.30 11.50 10.55
C ILE A 186 2.26 12.27 11.46
N ASN A 187 2.94 13.29 10.93
CA ASN A 187 3.88 14.11 11.72
C ASN A 187 3.18 14.83 12.89
N ASP A 188 1.94 15.29 12.67
CA ASP A 188 1.11 15.93 13.70
C ASP A 188 0.42 14.91 14.63
N ARG A 189 0.62 13.60 14.39
CA ARG A 189 -0.02 12.47 15.09
C ARG A 189 -1.55 12.52 15.06
N ASP A 190 -2.11 13.10 14.00
CA ASP A 190 -3.55 13.15 13.74
C ASP A 190 -3.97 11.87 13.00
N VAL A 191 -4.14 10.79 13.77
CA VAL A 191 -4.54 9.47 13.25
C VAL A 191 -5.83 9.54 12.42
N PRO A 192 -6.93 10.19 12.90
CA PRO A 192 -8.15 10.29 12.10
C PRO A 192 -7.95 10.97 10.74
N ALA A 193 -7.18 12.07 10.69
CA ALA A 193 -6.91 12.76 9.43
C ALA A 193 -6.05 11.92 8.47
N ALA A 194 -5.02 11.25 8.99
CA ALA A 194 -4.17 10.37 8.17
C ALA A 194 -4.97 9.20 7.57
N THR A 195 -5.76 8.52 8.40
CA THR A 195 -6.65 7.42 7.98
C THR A 195 -7.70 7.91 6.98
N GLN A 196 -8.32 9.06 7.20
CA GLN A 196 -9.29 9.62 6.26
C GLN A 196 -8.63 9.98 4.91
N GLY A 197 -7.40 10.49 4.93
CA GLY A 197 -6.64 10.77 3.72
C GLY A 197 -6.32 9.51 2.90
N LEU A 198 -5.91 8.44 3.58
CA LEU A 198 -5.66 7.12 2.97
C LEU A 198 -6.93 6.55 2.31
N ASN A 199 -8.06 6.60 3.02
CA ASN A 199 -9.37 6.20 2.49
C ASN A 199 -9.80 6.98 1.24
N VAL A 200 -9.47 8.28 1.18
CA VAL A 200 -9.75 9.08 -0.01
C VAL A 200 -8.89 8.64 -1.20
N ILE A 201 -7.60 8.34 -0.98
CA ILE A 201 -6.73 7.81 -2.02
C ILE A 201 -7.27 6.47 -2.53
N ASP A 202 -7.59 5.54 -1.62
CA ASP A 202 -8.16 4.23 -1.96
C ASP A 202 -9.41 4.37 -2.85
N GLU A 203 -10.39 5.17 -2.40
CA GLU A 203 -11.65 5.36 -3.14
C GLU A 203 -11.43 6.02 -4.52
N GLN A 204 -10.54 6.99 -4.64
CA GLN A 204 -10.30 7.66 -5.93
C GLN A 204 -9.46 6.82 -6.88
N VAL A 205 -8.46 6.08 -6.40
CA VAL A 205 -7.67 5.16 -7.23
C VAL A 205 -8.55 3.99 -7.67
N GLY A 206 -9.36 3.39 -6.79
CA GLY A 206 -10.31 2.36 -7.16
C GLY A 206 -11.34 2.83 -8.21
N ARG A 207 -11.73 4.11 -8.18
CA ARG A 207 -12.52 4.72 -9.26
C ARG A 207 -11.72 4.90 -10.54
N LEU A 208 -10.48 5.40 -10.45
CA LEU A 208 -9.60 5.58 -11.61
C LEU A 208 -9.44 4.26 -12.37
N LEU A 209 -9.11 3.17 -11.68
CA LEU A 209 -8.88 1.84 -12.26
C LEU A 209 -10.11 1.30 -13.03
N LYS A 210 -11.33 1.66 -12.62
CA LYS A 210 -12.57 1.32 -13.32
C LYS A 210 -12.84 2.16 -14.58
N HIS A 211 -12.15 3.29 -14.74
CA HIS A 211 -12.34 4.22 -15.86
C HIS A 211 -11.22 4.14 -16.91
N VAL A 212 -10.02 3.72 -16.53
CA VAL A 212 -8.86 3.65 -17.43
C VAL A 212 -8.69 2.27 -18.04
N SER A 213 -8.14 2.23 -19.26
CA SER A 213 -7.73 0.98 -19.90
C SER A 213 -6.32 0.56 -19.46
N THR A 214 -6.02 -0.73 -19.51
CA THR A 214 -4.70 -1.29 -19.17
C THR A 214 -3.56 -0.62 -19.95
N ASP A 215 -3.79 -0.21 -21.21
CA ASP A 215 -2.78 0.46 -22.04
C ASP A 215 -2.35 1.85 -21.51
N GLN A 216 -3.21 2.52 -20.73
CA GLN A 216 -2.87 3.80 -20.08
C GLN A 216 -2.08 3.60 -18.79
N LEU A 217 -2.06 2.39 -18.26
CA LEU A 217 -1.42 1.99 -17.00
C LEU A 217 -0.12 1.21 -17.22
N ARG A 218 0.31 1.03 -18.47
CA ARG A 218 1.61 0.39 -18.76
C ARG A 218 2.75 1.27 -18.28
N GLU A 219 3.90 0.63 -18.06
CA GLU A 219 5.18 1.32 -17.84
C GLU A 219 5.43 2.33 -18.99
N ASP A 220 6.03 3.48 -18.67
CA ASP A 220 6.27 4.62 -19.58
C ASP A 220 5.00 5.39 -20.01
N LYS A 221 3.92 5.26 -19.25
CA LYS A 221 2.72 6.09 -19.40
C LYS A 221 2.55 6.95 -18.17
N SER A 222 2.26 8.22 -18.39
CA SER A 222 2.05 9.21 -17.32
C SER A 222 1.18 8.73 -16.16
N VAL A 223 0.02 8.11 -16.45
CA VAL A 223 -0.90 7.59 -15.42
C VAL A 223 -0.30 6.34 -14.74
N GLY A 224 0.31 5.45 -15.51
CA GLY A 224 1.04 4.28 -14.99
C GLY A 224 2.14 4.70 -14.02
N ASP A 225 3.01 5.62 -14.42
CA ASP A 225 4.14 6.13 -13.63
C ASP A 225 3.67 6.82 -12.34
N SER A 226 2.58 7.60 -12.40
CA SER A 226 1.98 8.22 -11.21
C SER A 226 1.44 7.19 -10.22
N VAL A 227 0.79 6.13 -10.69
CA VAL A 227 0.27 5.04 -9.85
C VAL A 227 1.41 4.15 -9.33
N GLU A 228 2.42 3.91 -10.14
CA GLU A 228 3.65 3.22 -9.76
C GLU A 228 4.32 3.94 -8.59
N GLU A 229 4.58 5.24 -8.73
CA GLU A 229 5.20 6.08 -7.71
C GLU A 229 4.33 6.15 -6.45
N LEU A 230 3.01 6.18 -6.60
CA LEU A 230 2.07 6.13 -5.49
C LEU A 230 2.25 4.84 -4.66
N CYS A 231 2.16 3.67 -5.29
CA CYS A 231 2.20 2.37 -4.62
C CYS A 231 3.60 2.01 -4.10
N LYS A 232 4.65 2.16 -4.93
CA LYS A 232 6.01 1.70 -4.60
C LYS A 232 6.74 2.58 -3.61
N ASN A 233 6.46 3.88 -3.60
CA ASN A 233 7.28 4.87 -2.90
C ASN A 233 6.44 5.70 -1.96
N ARG A 234 5.38 6.36 -2.43
CA ARG A 234 4.67 7.35 -1.60
C ARG A 234 3.87 6.75 -0.46
N LEU A 235 3.02 5.77 -0.73
CA LEU A 235 2.27 5.06 0.32
C LEU A 235 3.21 4.24 1.18
N HIS A 236 4.18 3.54 0.58
CA HIS A 236 5.24 2.85 1.32
C HIS A 236 5.93 3.77 2.36
N ASN A 237 6.44 4.92 1.93
CA ASN A 237 7.13 5.87 2.81
C ASN A 237 6.18 6.50 3.85
N ALA A 238 4.88 6.60 3.57
CA ALA A 238 3.90 7.03 4.55
C ALA A 238 3.68 5.96 5.62
N GLY A 239 3.61 4.69 5.22
CA GLY A 239 3.47 3.54 6.12
C GLY A 239 4.71 3.36 7.01
N GLU A 240 5.91 3.44 6.42
CA GLU A 240 7.17 3.43 7.18
C GLU A 240 7.20 4.57 8.21
N LYS A 241 6.85 5.79 7.79
CA LYS A 241 6.82 6.94 8.70
C LYS A 241 5.76 6.83 9.80
N ALA A 242 4.59 6.26 9.50
CA ALA A 242 3.56 6.01 10.50
C ALA A 242 4.04 5.05 11.58
N VAL A 243 4.74 3.98 11.16
CA VAL A 243 5.35 3.01 12.08
C VAL A 243 6.47 3.65 12.91
N GLU A 244 7.34 4.46 12.31
CA GLU A 244 8.39 5.21 13.04
C GLU A 244 7.82 6.14 14.13
N GLU A 245 6.60 6.65 13.95
CA GLU A 245 5.90 7.52 14.91
C GLU A 245 4.99 6.74 15.89
N ASP A 246 5.09 5.41 15.94
CA ASP A 246 4.27 4.50 16.75
C ASP A 246 2.75 4.60 16.46
N LEU A 247 2.37 4.95 15.23
CA LEU A 247 0.97 5.07 14.79
C LEU A 247 0.50 3.78 14.11
N ASP A 248 0.24 2.75 14.91
CA ASP A 248 -0.11 1.41 14.43
C ASP A 248 -1.34 1.37 13.51
N GLU A 249 -2.40 2.11 13.87
CA GLU A 249 -3.61 2.21 13.06
C GLU A 249 -3.31 2.74 11.65
N VAL A 250 -2.54 3.84 11.54
CA VAL A 250 -2.19 4.46 10.26
C VAL A 250 -1.25 3.57 9.45
N GLY A 251 -0.30 2.89 10.10
CA GLY A 251 0.57 1.91 9.46
C GLY A 251 -0.24 0.76 8.84
N THR A 252 -1.18 0.19 9.59
CA THR A 252 -2.06 -0.87 9.08
C THR A 252 -3.02 -0.39 8.01
N GLU A 253 -3.54 0.84 8.11
CA GLU A 253 -4.42 1.43 7.09
C GLU A 253 -3.68 1.70 5.78
N THR A 254 -2.40 2.06 5.87
CA THR A 254 -1.56 2.25 4.68
C THR A 254 -1.39 0.92 3.94
N VAL A 255 -1.18 -0.18 4.67
CA VAL A 255 -1.13 -1.52 4.11
C VAL A 255 -2.47 -1.88 3.44
N SER A 256 -3.61 -1.67 4.13
CA SER A 256 -4.94 -1.90 3.56
C SER A 256 -5.17 -1.11 2.27
N THR A 257 -4.70 0.14 2.23
CA THR A 257 -4.84 1.03 1.06
C THR A 257 -4.06 0.49 -0.14
N ILE A 258 -2.79 0.10 0.06
CA ILE A 258 -1.97 -0.46 -1.04
C ILE A 258 -2.58 -1.79 -1.52
N SER A 259 -3.02 -2.65 -0.59
CA SER A 259 -3.67 -3.91 -0.92
C SER A 259 -4.98 -3.72 -1.69
N SER A 260 -5.88 -2.86 -1.21
CA SER A 260 -7.14 -2.53 -1.88
C SER A 260 -6.91 -2.00 -3.30
N ILE A 261 -5.91 -1.14 -3.51
CA ILE A 261 -5.53 -0.69 -4.87
C ILE A 261 -5.10 -1.89 -5.73
N GLY A 262 -4.33 -2.82 -5.16
CA GLY A 262 -3.88 -4.04 -5.84
C GLY A 262 -5.03 -5.01 -6.18
N CYS A 263 -5.91 -5.32 -5.23
CA CYS A 263 -7.11 -6.15 -5.46
C CYS A 263 -8.03 -5.52 -6.51
N ASN A 264 -8.29 -4.20 -6.44
CA ASN A 264 -9.04 -3.49 -7.48
C ASN A 264 -8.33 -3.58 -8.84
N ALA A 265 -6.99 -3.60 -8.89
CA ALA A 265 -6.25 -3.77 -10.13
C ALA A 265 -6.39 -5.20 -10.68
N VAL A 266 -6.33 -6.23 -9.81
CA VAL A 266 -6.59 -7.63 -10.18
C VAL A 266 -8.01 -7.80 -10.75
N ASP A 267 -9.02 -7.26 -10.06
CA ASP A 267 -10.43 -7.27 -10.50
C ASP A 267 -10.64 -6.66 -11.89
N GLN A 268 -9.86 -5.63 -12.22
CA GLN A 268 -9.90 -4.94 -13.52
C GLN A 268 -8.86 -5.45 -14.53
N GLN A 269 -8.10 -6.51 -14.19
CA GLN A 269 -7.02 -7.08 -15.01
C GLN A 269 -5.91 -6.07 -15.37
N HIS A 270 -5.63 -5.13 -14.48
CA HIS A 270 -4.54 -4.15 -14.62
C HIS A 270 -3.25 -4.68 -13.96
N GLU A 271 -2.61 -5.67 -14.58
CA GLU A 271 -1.39 -6.33 -14.06
C GLU A 271 -0.29 -5.36 -13.59
N PRO A 272 0.08 -4.29 -14.33
CA PRO A 272 1.16 -3.40 -13.88
C PRO A 272 0.89 -2.80 -12.49
N VAL A 273 -0.34 -2.34 -12.25
CA VAL A 273 -0.73 -1.74 -10.97
C VAL A 273 -0.73 -2.78 -9.85
N ALA A 274 -1.21 -3.99 -10.10
CA ALA A 274 -1.16 -5.08 -9.13
C ALA A 274 0.29 -5.44 -8.75
N VAL A 275 1.20 -5.47 -9.74
CA VAL A 275 2.65 -5.65 -9.52
C VAL A 275 3.22 -4.49 -8.68
N HIS A 276 2.90 -3.24 -8.99
CA HIS A 276 3.37 -2.08 -8.21
C HIS A 276 2.87 -2.09 -6.76
N SER A 277 1.61 -2.49 -6.53
CA SER A 277 1.06 -2.68 -5.18
C SER A 277 1.79 -3.79 -4.43
N SER A 278 2.05 -4.94 -5.07
CA SER A 278 2.82 -6.04 -4.48
C SER A 278 4.24 -5.60 -4.09
N GLN A 279 4.87 -4.74 -4.90
CA GLN A 279 6.19 -4.17 -4.63
C GLN A 279 6.16 -3.22 -3.42
N GLY A 280 5.13 -2.38 -3.31
CA GLY A 280 4.92 -1.49 -2.17
C GLY A 280 4.75 -2.25 -0.85
N LEU A 281 3.89 -3.27 -0.84
CA LEU A 281 3.67 -4.16 0.31
C LEU A 281 4.96 -4.91 0.68
N SER A 282 5.62 -5.53 -0.30
CA SER A 282 6.87 -6.27 -0.07
C SER A 282 8.00 -5.36 0.45
N LYS A 283 8.08 -4.11 0.00
CA LYS A 283 9.04 -3.15 0.58
C LYS A 283 8.74 -2.89 2.05
N LEU A 284 7.48 -2.69 2.45
CA LEU A 284 7.13 -2.48 3.87
C LEU A 284 7.62 -3.64 4.74
N VAL A 285 7.50 -4.89 4.26
CA VAL A 285 8.01 -6.07 4.97
C VAL A 285 9.52 -5.96 5.27
N GLY A 286 10.30 -5.39 4.34
CA GLY A 286 11.75 -5.28 4.45
C GLY A 286 12.30 -4.01 5.10
N THR A 287 11.50 -2.95 5.26
CA THR A 287 11.99 -1.64 5.78
C THR A 287 11.55 -1.33 7.20
N VAL A 288 10.34 -1.74 7.62
CA VAL A 288 9.85 -1.45 8.98
C VAL A 288 10.73 -2.14 10.04
N GLY A 289 10.80 -1.54 11.24
CA GLY A 289 11.61 -2.01 12.37
C GLY A 289 11.12 -3.34 12.97
N PHE A 290 11.63 -3.75 14.12
CA PHE A 290 11.25 -5.03 14.75
C PHE A 290 10.52 -4.86 16.09
N ASP A 291 10.03 -3.65 16.38
CA ASP A 291 9.13 -3.40 17.50
C ASP A 291 7.71 -3.94 17.24
N THR A 292 6.86 -3.96 18.27
CA THR A 292 5.49 -4.50 18.21
C THR A 292 4.62 -3.85 17.13
N VAL A 293 4.75 -2.54 16.90
CA VAL A 293 3.97 -1.80 15.90
C VAL A 293 4.43 -2.17 14.51
N SER A 294 5.75 -2.23 14.31
CA SER A 294 6.36 -2.70 13.08
C SER A 294 5.99 -4.14 12.75
N GLU A 295 5.99 -5.06 13.73
CA GLU A 295 5.57 -6.46 13.53
C GLU A 295 4.10 -6.58 13.12
N LYS A 296 3.21 -5.82 13.76
CA LYS A 296 1.79 -5.81 13.39
C LYS A 296 1.59 -5.32 11.95
N THR A 297 2.28 -4.25 11.57
CA THR A 297 2.22 -3.71 10.20
C THR A 297 2.81 -4.70 9.20
N ARG A 298 3.89 -5.38 9.57
CA ARG A 298 4.53 -6.39 8.73
C ARG A 298 3.64 -7.62 8.53
N GLN A 299 3.04 -8.16 9.59
CA GLN A 299 2.09 -9.27 9.49
C GLN A 299 0.97 -8.92 8.53
N LYS A 300 0.36 -7.74 8.71
CA LYS A 300 -0.68 -7.28 7.80
C LYS A 300 -0.17 -7.15 6.36
N ALA A 301 1.04 -6.64 6.14
CA ALA A 301 1.61 -6.51 4.80
C ALA A 301 1.86 -7.87 4.13
N VAL A 302 2.25 -8.88 4.90
CA VAL A 302 2.40 -10.26 4.41
C VAL A 302 1.04 -10.87 4.07
N ASP A 303 0.07 -10.75 4.97
CA ASP A 303 -1.25 -11.36 4.82
C ASP A 303 -2.03 -10.70 3.67
N ASP A 304 -2.10 -9.37 3.63
CA ASP A 304 -2.80 -8.62 2.59
C ASP A 304 -2.13 -8.81 1.21
N ALA A 305 -0.80 -8.90 1.15
CA ALA A 305 -0.10 -9.21 -0.11
C ALA A 305 -0.34 -10.65 -0.55
N GLY A 306 -0.34 -11.61 0.38
CA GLY A 306 -0.60 -13.01 0.10
C GLY A 306 -2.01 -13.24 -0.44
N GLU A 307 -3.02 -12.60 0.16
CA GLU A 307 -4.42 -12.66 -0.30
C GLU A 307 -4.57 -12.05 -1.69
N MET A 308 -4.03 -10.85 -1.92
CA MET A 308 -4.04 -10.21 -3.25
C MET A 308 -3.36 -11.07 -4.33
N LEU A 309 -2.24 -11.74 -4.01
CA LEU A 309 -1.52 -12.58 -4.97
C LEU A 309 -2.23 -13.90 -5.25
N LYS A 310 -2.96 -14.43 -4.26
CA LYS A 310 -3.88 -15.55 -4.46
C LYS A 310 -5.02 -15.16 -5.40
N GLU A 311 -5.67 -14.01 -5.17
CA GLU A 311 -6.70 -13.50 -6.09
C GLU A 311 -6.15 -13.29 -7.52
N ALA A 312 -4.90 -12.81 -7.65
CA ALA A 312 -4.24 -12.69 -8.95
C ALA A 312 -4.05 -14.06 -9.63
N ALA A 313 -3.68 -15.10 -8.88
CA ALA A 313 -3.56 -16.46 -9.38
C ALA A 313 -4.93 -17.04 -9.80
N ASP A 314 -5.97 -16.85 -9.00
CA ASP A 314 -7.34 -17.25 -9.31
C ASP A 314 -7.86 -16.56 -10.60
N ALA A 315 -7.45 -15.30 -10.81
CA ALA A 315 -7.72 -14.53 -12.02
C ALA A 315 -6.79 -14.86 -13.21
N GLN A 316 -5.88 -15.83 -13.06
CA GLN A 316 -4.89 -16.26 -14.06
C GLN A 316 -3.89 -15.17 -14.48
N LEU A 317 -3.66 -14.17 -13.63
CA LEU A 317 -2.66 -13.11 -13.82
C LEU A 317 -1.29 -13.61 -13.34
N TRP A 318 -0.76 -14.64 -14.01
CA TRP A 318 0.41 -15.40 -13.57
C TRP A 318 1.67 -14.56 -13.40
N ASP A 319 1.87 -13.53 -14.25
CA ASP A 319 3.02 -12.64 -14.09
C ASP A 319 2.92 -11.82 -12.80
N THR A 320 1.73 -11.34 -12.45
CA THR A 320 1.46 -10.63 -11.20
C THR A 320 1.68 -11.54 -10.00
N ALA A 321 1.05 -12.72 -10.00
CA ALA A 321 1.18 -13.69 -8.92
C ALA A 321 2.63 -14.13 -8.73
N GLY A 322 3.32 -14.52 -9.80
CA GLY A 322 4.73 -14.95 -9.76
C GLY A 322 5.67 -13.84 -9.28
N THR A 323 5.56 -12.64 -9.88
CA THR A 323 6.41 -11.50 -9.52
C THR A 323 6.22 -11.06 -8.08
N GLY A 324 4.96 -10.96 -7.65
CA GLY A 324 4.64 -10.57 -6.29
C GLY A 324 5.08 -11.61 -5.27
N ILE A 325 4.85 -12.91 -5.51
CA ILE A 325 5.32 -13.97 -4.62
C ILE A 325 6.86 -13.94 -4.53
N ARG A 326 7.54 -13.76 -5.66
CA ARG A 326 9.01 -13.69 -5.69
C ARG A 326 9.56 -12.58 -4.80
N LEU A 327 8.95 -11.39 -4.88
CA LEU A 327 9.35 -10.23 -4.10
C LEU A 327 8.98 -10.38 -2.62
N LEU A 328 7.79 -10.89 -2.33
CA LEU A 328 7.29 -11.09 -0.98
C LEU A 328 8.15 -12.12 -0.23
N GLY A 329 8.39 -13.28 -0.84
CA GLY A 329 9.25 -14.32 -0.28
C GLY A 329 10.69 -13.84 -0.04
N TRP A 330 11.27 -13.14 -1.01
CA TRP A 330 12.61 -12.56 -0.84
C TRP A 330 12.67 -11.55 0.32
N ARG A 331 11.68 -10.65 0.42
CA ARG A 331 11.63 -9.65 1.49
C ARG A 331 11.36 -10.26 2.85
N ALA A 332 10.51 -11.29 2.92
CA ALA A 332 10.30 -12.07 4.13
C ALA A 332 11.60 -12.76 4.58
N ALA A 333 12.29 -13.45 3.67
CA ALA A 333 13.57 -14.10 3.95
C ALA A 333 14.65 -13.11 4.42
N GLN A 334 14.77 -11.95 3.75
CA GLN A 334 15.66 -10.88 4.19
C GLN A 334 15.30 -10.35 5.58
N SER A 335 14.00 -10.19 5.86
CA SER A 335 13.55 -9.68 7.14
C SER A 335 13.88 -10.67 8.27
N VAL A 336 13.67 -11.98 8.06
CA VAL A 336 14.04 -13.03 9.02
C VAL A 336 15.54 -12.99 9.32
N ILE A 337 16.40 -12.94 8.31
CA ILE A 337 17.88 -12.94 8.50
C ILE A 337 18.39 -11.68 9.20
N ARG A 338 17.66 -10.55 9.12
CA ARG A 338 18.05 -9.29 9.77
C ARG A 338 17.59 -9.17 11.23
N ARG A 339 16.82 -10.14 11.74
CA ARG A 339 16.28 -10.10 13.10
C ARG A 339 17.38 -10.32 14.13
N ASP A 340 17.20 -9.68 15.28
CA ASP A 340 17.95 -9.92 16.51
C ASP A 340 17.16 -10.89 17.41
N PRO A 341 17.79 -11.70 18.25
CA PRO A 341 17.11 -12.64 19.15
C PRO A 341 16.16 -11.95 20.15
N THR A 342 16.29 -10.65 20.38
CA THR A 342 15.34 -9.91 21.24
C THR A 342 13.99 -9.61 20.55
N ALA A 343 13.86 -9.87 19.24
CA ALA A 343 12.70 -9.51 18.41
C ALA A 343 11.79 -10.69 18.02
N ILE A 344 11.67 -11.70 18.89
CA ILE A 344 11.02 -13.01 18.59
C ILE A 344 9.48 -12.98 18.79
N HIS A 345 8.85 -11.81 18.75
CA HIS A 345 7.40 -11.72 18.98
C HIS A 345 6.64 -12.19 17.73
N LYS A 346 5.73 -13.18 17.91
CA LYS A 346 4.70 -13.69 16.95
C LYS A 346 4.99 -13.37 15.49
N LEU A 347 5.61 -14.31 14.79
CA LEU A 347 6.30 -13.97 13.56
C LEU A 347 5.41 -13.95 12.29
N PRO A 348 5.54 -12.88 11.48
CA PRO A 348 5.20 -12.70 10.08
C PRO A 348 4.50 -13.77 9.25
N TYR A 349 5.23 -14.87 9.20
CA TYR A 349 5.55 -15.50 7.92
C TYR A 349 5.06 -16.93 7.84
N GLY A 350 4.51 -17.46 8.94
CA GLY A 350 3.91 -18.78 8.95
C GLY A 350 2.82 -18.91 7.88
N SER A 351 1.96 -17.90 7.75
CA SER A 351 0.90 -17.84 6.72
C SER A 351 1.46 -17.87 5.30
N LEU A 352 2.60 -17.22 5.06
CA LEU A 352 3.27 -17.19 3.76
C LEU A 352 3.74 -18.57 3.31
N SER A 353 4.45 -19.30 4.17
CA SER A 353 4.95 -20.64 3.84
C SER A 353 3.88 -21.72 3.91
N MET A 354 2.86 -21.54 4.75
CA MET A 354 1.82 -22.54 4.98
C MET A 354 0.67 -22.44 3.97
N ASN A 355 0.23 -21.24 3.61
CA ASN A 355 -0.98 -21.04 2.82
C ASN A 355 -0.70 -20.29 1.52
N TYR A 356 -0.11 -19.10 1.57
CA TYR A 356 -0.10 -18.21 0.39
C TYR A 356 0.77 -18.72 -0.77
N ILE A 357 2.01 -19.16 -0.50
CA ILE A 357 2.85 -19.73 -1.57
C ILE A 357 2.27 -21.05 -2.09
N PRO A 358 1.85 -22.00 -1.22
CA PRO A 358 1.20 -23.24 -1.67
C PRO A 358 -0.08 -23.03 -2.49
N ASP A 359 -0.99 -22.16 -2.04
CA ASP A 359 -2.25 -21.86 -2.74
C ASP A 359 -1.98 -21.31 -4.15
N VAL A 360 -1.07 -20.33 -4.27
CA VAL A 360 -0.69 -19.78 -5.58
C VAL A 360 -0.03 -20.85 -6.44
N PHE A 361 0.83 -21.68 -5.85
CA PHE A 361 1.53 -22.75 -6.58
C PHE A 361 0.56 -23.80 -7.12
N GLU A 362 -0.40 -24.26 -6.32
CA GLU A 362 -1.45 -25.21 -6.73
C GLU A 362 -2.22 -24.67 -7.94
N GLN A 363 -2.70 -23.42 -7.89
CA GLN A 363 -3.42 -22.79 -9.00
C GLN A 363 -2.60 -22.74 -10.30
N VAL A 364 -1.30 -22.43 -10.18
CA VAL A 364 -0.41 -22.37 -11.34
C VAL A 364 -0.16 -23.77 -11.92
N VAL A 365 -0.01 -24.79 -11.06
CA VAL A 365 0.18 -26.19 -11.48
C VAL A 365 -1.06 -26.71 -12.20
N GLU A 366 -2.26 -26.45 -11.68
CA GLU A 366 -3.53 -26.84 -12.30
C GLU A 366 -3.71 -26.21 -13.69
N ALA A 367 -3.26 -24.96 -13.86
CA ALA A 367 -3.38 -24.23 -15.12
C ALA A 367 -2.33 -24.64 -16.19
N GLY A 368 -1.15 -25.15 -15.79
CA GLY A 368 0.03 -25.23 -16.65
C GLY A 368 0.24 -26.51 -17.49
N SER A 369 -0.72 -27.44 -17.53
CA SER A 369 -0.46 -28.86 -17.86
C SER A 369 0.10 -29.22 -19.27
N ASP A 370 0.05 -28.34 -20.28
CA ASP A 370 0.39 -28.71 -21.68
C ASP A 370 1.55 -27.95 -22.35
N ASN A 371 2.04 -26.83 -21.81
CA ASN A 371 2.93 -25.89 -22.56
C ASN A 371 4.20 -25.41 -21.82
N VAL A 372 4.53 -26.00 -20.66
CA VAL A 372 5.71 -25.59 -19.87
C VAL A 372 6.95 -26.40 -20.28
N ASP A 373 8.04 -25.71 -20.59
CA ASP A 373 9.35 -26.31 -20.83
C ASP A 373 10.12 -26.43 -19.51
N GLU A 374 9.98 -27.58 -18.84
CA GLU A 374 10.57 -27.83 -17.54
C GLU A 374 12.11 -27.76 -17.54
N ASP A 375 12.78 -28.06 -18.65
CA ASP A 375 14.25 -28.04 -18.76
C ASP A 375 14.83 -26.62 -18.61
N ASN A 376 14.05 -25.61 -19.04
CA ASN A 376 14.43 -24.20 -18.99
C ASN A 376 14.19 -23.55 -17.62
N LEU A 377 13.28 -24.11 -16.82
CA LEU A 377 12.79 -23.49 -15.58
C LEU A 377 13.86 -23.36 -14.47
N PHE A 378 14.85 -24.25 -14.42
CA PHE A 378 15.90 -24.18 -13.40
C PHE A 378 17.27 -23.72 -13.92
N ASN A 379 17.46 -23.70 -15.25
CA ASN A 379 18.75 -23.38 -15.87
C ASN A 379 18.83 -21.94 -16.38
N THR A 380 17.72 -21.38 -16.89
CA THR A 380 17.76 -20.20 -17.77
C THR A 380 17.05 -18.97 -17.19
N VAL A 381 16.31 -19.10 -16.09
CA VAL A 381 15.38 -18.05 -15.63
C VAL A 381 16.11 -16.74 -15.32
N ARG A 382 16.09 -15.86 -16.31
CA ARG A 382 16.12 -14.41 -16.22
C ARG A 382 14.78 -13.96 -16.80
N ARG A 383 14.15 -12.96 -16.19
CA ARG A 383 12.99 -12.26 -16.76
C ARG A 383 13.42 -11.36 -17.95
N ASP A 384 14.33 -11.82 -18.81
CA ASP A 384 14.77 -11.10 -19.99
C ASP A 384 13.87 -11.46 -21.19
N GLY A 385 12.75 -10.74 -21.29
CA GLY A 385 12.17 -10.29 -22.55
C GLY A 385 11.35 -11.28 -23.39
N ASP A 386 11.83 -12.49 -23.69
CA ASP A 386 11.24 -13.25 -24.82
C ASP A 386 11.05 -14.77 -24.64
N ASN A 387 11.61 -15.41 -23.60
CA ASN A 387 11.70 -16.89 -23.57
C ASN A 387 11.08 -17.61 -22.36
N THR A 388 10.42 -16.92 -21.42
CA THR A 388 9.79 -17.56 -20.26
C THR A 388 8.32 -17.19 -20.19
N SER A 389 7.44 -18.19 -20.23
CA SER A 389 6.01 -17.99 -20.06
C SER A 389 5.68 -17.49 -18.65
N ALA A 390 4.56 -16.78 -18.50
CA ALA A 390 4.13 -16.26 -17.20
C ALA A 390 3.87 -17.40 -16.18
N VAL A 391 3.44 -18.57 -16.65
CA VAL A 391 3.23 -19.79 -15.83
C VAL A 391 4.56 -20.34 -15.33
N GLU A 392 5.56 -20.50 -16.21
CA GLU A 392 6.91 -20.92 -15.83
C GLU A 392 7.53 -19.98 -14.80
N TRP A 393 7.36 -18.67 -15.01
CA TRP A 393 7.83 -17.65 -14.08
C TRP A 393 7.15 -17.77 -12.71
N ALA A 394 5.84 -18.02 -12.68
CA ALA A 394 5.09 -18.20 -11.44
C ALA A 394 5.51 -19.47 -10.69
N LEU A 395 5.62 -20.62 -11.37
CA LEU A 395 6.09 -21.88 -10.77
C LEU A 395 7.48 -21.72 -10.14
N TRP A 396 8.41 -21.15 -10.90
CA TRP A 396 9.75 -20.89 -10.42
C TRP A 396 9.77 -19.92 -9.24
N SER A 397 8.95 -18.87 -9.29
CA SER A 397 8.87 -17.85 -8.25
C SER A 397 8.35 -18.42 -6.93
N CYS A 398 7.34 -19.29 -6.96
CA CYS A 398 6.84 -20.00 -5.77
C CYS A 398 7.93 -20.91 -5.17
N TYR A 399 8.58 -21.74 -6.00
CA TYR A 399 9.67 -22.60 -5.54
C TYR A 399 10.83 -21.79 -4.92
N ALA A 400 11.30 -20.75 -5.60
CA ALA A 400 12.39 -19.90 -5.13
C ALA A 400 12.02 -19.16 -3.84
N SER A 401 10.77 -18.73 -3.70
CA SER A 401 10.30 -18.02 -2.51
C SER A 401 10.17 -18.94 -1.32
N LEU A 402 9.59 -20.13 -1.49
CA LEU A 402 9.44 -21.08 -0.40
C LEU A 402 10.81 -21.56 0.10
N THR A 403 11.73 -21.87 -0.82
CA THR A 403 13.10 -22.26 -0.47
C THR A 403 13.86 -21.16 0.28
N GLU A 404 13.80 -19.91 -0.18
CA GLU A 404 14.48 -18.79 0.48
C GLU A 404 13.91 -18.50 1.87
N VAL A 405 12.58 -18.54 2.03
CA VAL A 405 11.92 -18.32 3.32
C VAL A 405 12.24 -19.47 4.29
N THR A 406 12.13 -20.73 3.85
CA THR A 406 12.50 -21.89 4.67
C THR A 406 13.98 -21.85 5.06
N SER A 407 14.88 -21.55 4.13
CA SER A 407 16.31 -21.40 4.41
C SER A 407 16.59 -20.29 5.43
N ALA A 408 15.89 -19.15 5.31
CA ALA A 408 16.00 -18.07 6.28
C ALA A 408 15.55 -18.49 7.68
N PHE A 409 14.49 -19.31 7.79
CA PHE A 409 14.06 -19.87 9.07
C PHE A 409 15.15 -20.74 9.69
N ILE A 410 15.63 -21.74 8.95
CA ILE A 410 16.69 -22.66 9.41
C ILE A 410 17.89 -21.89 9.94
N ARG A 411 18.39 -20.91 9.18
CA ARG A 411 19.57 -20.13 9.54
C ARG A 411 19.37 -19.34 10.81
N PHE A 412 18.19 -18.71 10.95
CA PHE A 412 17.87 -17.96 12.15
C PHE A 412 17.88 -18.88 13.37
N GLU A 413 17.26 -20.06 13.27
CA GLU A 413 17.20 -21.01 14.40
C GLU A 413 18.57 -21.60 14.74
N ILE A 414 19.41 -21.92 13.74
CA ILE A 414 20.79 -22.39 13.95
C ILE A 414 21.64 -21.30 14.63
N GLU A 415 21.51 -20.05 14.17
CA GLU A 415 22.32 -18.93 14.69
C GLU A 415 21.93 -18.55 16.12
N HIS A 416 20.65 -18.64 16.47
CA HIS A 416 20.11 -18.11 17.73
C HIS A 416 19.70 -19.19 18.74
N GLY A 417 19.53 -20.44 18.31
CA GLY A 417 19.06 -21.54 19.17
C GLY A 417 17.58 -21.44 19.58
N GLU A 418 16.78 -20.65 18.86
CA GLU A 418 15.37 -20.40 19.19
C GLU A 418 14.45 -20.74 18.02
N GLU A 419 13.37 -21.48 18.28
CA GLU A 419 12.35 -21.82 17.29
C GLU A 419 11.53 -20.57 16.94
N ILE A 420 11.41 -20.29 15.64
CA ILE A 420 10.66 -19.14 15.12
C ILE A 420 9.43 -19.51 14.32
N VAL A 421 9.33 -20.75 13.88
CA VAL A 421 8.21 -21.26 13.12
C VAL A 421 7.84 -22.65 13.61
N ASP A 422 6.55 -22.97 13.56
CA ASP A 422 6.11 -24.35 13.74
C ASP A 422 6.45 -25.13 12.46
N TRP A 423 7.47 -25.97 12.55
CA TRP A 423 7.96 -26.79 11.45
C TRP A 423 6.93 -27.78 10.91
N THR A 424 5.91 -28.13 11.71
CA THR A 424 4.78 -28.93 11.24
C THR A 424 3.97 -28.17 10.17
N PHE A 425 3.78 -26.86 10.36
CA PHE A 425 3.06 -26.00 9.41
C PHE A 425 3.90 -25.69 8.19
N VAL A 426 5.20 -25.41 8.35
CA VAL A 426 6.11 -25.23 7.21
C VAL A 426 6.17 -26.51 6.38
N GLY A 427 6.31 -27.67 7.03
CA GLY A 427 6.28 -28.98 6.38
C GLY A 427 4.94 -29.26 5.69
N ALA A 428 3.81 -28.77 6.22
CA ALA A 428 2.52 -28.87 5.57
C ALA A 428 2.45 -28.07 4.26
N GLY A 429 2.93 -26.82 4.23
CA GLY A 429 2.94 -26.04 2.99
C GLY A 429 3.81 -26.66 1.89
N TRP A 430 4.98 -27.21 2.26
CA TRP A 430 5.79 -28.03 1.35
C TRP A 430 5.03 -29.28 0.88
N ARG A 431 4.24 -29.89 1.77
CA ARG A 431 3.44 -31.07 1.46
C ARG A 431 2.39 -30.75 0.41
N ASP A 432 1.67 -29.65 0.57
CA ASP A 432 0.57 -29.27 -0.31
C ASP A 432 1.10 -28.98 -1.73
N CYS A 433 2.24 -28.30 -1.87
CA CYS A 433 2.91 -28.10 -3.16
C CYS A 433 3.29 -29.43 -3.83
N LEU A 434 3.81 -30.39 -3.07
CA LEU A 434 4.19 -31.70 -3.61
C LEU A 434 2.97 -32.51 -4.06
N SER A 435 1.82 -32.34 -3.40
CA SER A 435 0.56 -33.01 -3.78
C SER A 435 0.14 -32.54 -5.16
N ALA A 436 0.09 -31.23 -5.35
CA ALA A 436 -0.27 -30.62 -6.62
C ALA A 436 0.64 -31.13 -7.76
N LEU A 437 1.95 -31.24 -7.51
CA LEU A 437 2.89 -31.76 -8.51
C LEU A 437 2.70 -33.23 -8.83
N THR A 438 2.40 -34.06 -7.83
CA THR A 438 2.22 -35.51 -8.01
C THR A 438 0.99 -35.82 -8.88
N GLU A 439 -0.02 -34.95 -8.84
CA GLU A 439 -1.22 -35.04 -9.67
C GLU A 439 -1.03 -34.41 -11.06
N SER A 440 0.10 -33.77 -11.32
CA SER A 440 0.42 -33.04 -12.55
C SER A 440 1.35 -33.81 -13.51
N SER A 441 1.63 -33.21 -14.68
CA SER A 441 2.59 -33.71 -15.66
C SER A 441 4.04 -33.26 -15.42
N PHE A 442 4.31 -32.43 -14.40
CA PHE A 442 5.60 -31.77 -14.19
C PHE A 442 6.64 -32.66 -13.47
N ASN A 443 7.22 -33.61 -14.19
CA ASN A 443 8.10 -34.61 -13.61
C ASN A 443 9.44 -34.02 -13.12
N LEU A 444 10.06 -33.11 -13.86
CA LEU A 444 11.34 -32.50 -13.46
C LEU A 444 11.15 -31.53 -12.30
N ILE A 445 10.06 -30.75 -12.31
CA ILE A 445 9.72 -29.87 -11.17
C ILE A 445 9.46 -30.73 -9.93
N LEU A 446 8.67 -31.80 -10.05
CA LEU A 446 8.44 -32.76 -8.96
C LEU A 446 9.76 -33.31 -8.39
N GLN A 447 10.68 -33.73 -9.25
CA GLN A 447 12.00 -34.21 -8.83
C GLN A 447 12.84 -33.11 -8.15
N GLN A 448 12.80 -31.88 -8.64
CA GLN A 448 13.51 -30.76 -8.01
C GLN A 448 12.94 -30.42 -6.62
N TRP A 449 11.62 -30.50 -6.43
CA TRP A 449 10.97 -30.35 -5.14
C TRP A 449 11.37 -31.48 -4.17
N LEU A 450 11.31 -32.74 -4.63
CA LEU A 450 11.76 -33.90 -3.85
C LEU A 450 13.24 -33.81 -3.47
N ALA A 451 14.10 -33.40 -4.41
CA ALA A 451 15.52 -33.20 -4.14
C ALA A 451 15.75 -32.14 -3.06
N THR A 452 14.95 -31.07 -3.08
CA THR A 452 15.03 -30.00 -2.09
C THR A 452 14.57 -30.50 -0.72
N LEU A 453 13.47 -31.26 -0.66
CA LEU A 453 12.99 -31.86 0.58
C LEU A 453 14.02 -32.83 1.19
N LEU A 454 14.66 -33.67 0.38
CA LEU A 454 15.75 -34.55 0.84
C LEU A 454 16.92 -33.74 1.43
N TYR A 455 17.23 -32.58 0.84
CA TYR A 455 18.27 -31.71 1.37
C TYR A 455 17.86 -31.05 2.69
N LEU A 456 16.59 -30.66 2.83
CA LEU A 456 16.06 -30.13 4.09
C LEU A 456 16.00 -31.20 5.20
N GLU A 457 15.68 -32.45 4.87
CA GLU A 457 15.76 -33.59 5.81
C GLU A 457 17.21 -33.91 6.22
N TYR A 458 18.16 -33.75 5.30
CA TYR A 458 19.58 -33.82 5.64
C TYR A 458 19.99 -32.72 6.61
N ILE A 459 19.51 -31.48 6.40
CA ILE A 459 19.77 -30.39 7.35
C ILE A 459 19.17 -30.71 8.73
N GLU A 460 17.92 -31.19 8.80
CA GLU A 460 17.29 -31.66 10.05
C GLU A 460 18.14 -32.72 10.76
N PHE A 461 18.79 -33.62 10.00
CA PHE A 461 19.67 -34.65 10.54
C PHE A 461 21.00 -34.11 11.11
N GLU A 462 21.54 -33.04 10.52
CA GLU A 462 22.83 -32.44 10.92
C GLU A 462 22.72 -31.41 12.06
N VAL A 463 21.55 -30.79 12.24
CA VAL A 463 21.33 -29.79 13.32
C VAL A 463 21.08 -30.45 14.68
N GLU A 464 21.28 -29.70 15.76
CA GLU A 464 21.11 -30.19 17.13
C GLU A 464 19.70 -30.75 17.40
N SER A 465 19.62 -31.77 18.25
CA SER A 465 18.38 -32.49 18.60
C SER A 465 17.25 -31.55 19.04
N GLY A 466 16.24 -31.38 18.19
CA GLY A 466 15.02 -30.61 18.47
C GLY A 466 14.77 -29.44 17.51
N MET A 467 15.79 -28.97 16.80
CA MET A 467 15.59 -28.01 15.70
C MET A 467 14.86 -28.70 14.54
N MET A 468 14.03 -27.94 13.82
CA MET A 468 13.21 -28.47 12.73
C MET A 468 12.27 -29.64 13.12
N SER A 469 11.98 -29.80 14.42
CA SER A 469 11.20 -30.95 14.88
C SER A 469 9.80 -30.96 14.26
N GLY A 470 9.45 -32.07 13.59
CA GLY A 470 8.16 -32.22 12.93
C GLY A 470 8.14 -31.82 11.44
N PHE A 471 9.26 -31.34 10.88
CA PHE A 471 9.34 -30.99 9.45
C PHE A 471 9.14 -32.18 8.51
N ARG A 472 9.51 -33.41 8.94
CA ARG A 472 9.44 -34.69 8.21
C ARG A 472 8.40 -34.75 7.08
N SER A 473 8.80 -34.29 5.90
CA SER A 473 7.88 -34.04 4.77
C SER A 473 7.94 -35.17 3.75
N VAL A 474 9.11 -35.80 3.52
CA VAL A 474 9.25 -36.89 2.55
C VAL A 474 8.77 -38.21 3.14
N ALA A 475 9.08 -38.48 4.40
CA ALA A 475 8.67 -39.72 5.08
C ALA A 475 7.13 -39.90 5.21
N GLN A 476 6.36 -38.83 4.98
CA GLN A 476 4.90 -38.84 5.05
C GLN A 476 4.22 -39.01 3.69
N TYR A 477 4.98 -39.05 2.60
CA TYR A 477 4.44 -39.05 1.24
C TYR A 477 4.44 -40.43 0.58
N ASP A 478 3.36 -40.72 -0.15
CA ASP A 478 3.25 -41.91 -1.02
C ASP A 478 3.93 -41.65 -2.39
N VAL A 479 5.18 -41.19 -2.36
CA VAL A 479 5.99 -41.04 -3.57
C VAL A 479 6.47 -42.42 -3.99
N SER A 480 6.31 -42.74 -5.27
CA SER A 480 6.76 -44.03 -5.78
C SER A 480 8.25 -44.23 -5.50
N ARG A 481 8.62 -45.43 -5.05
CA ARG A 481 10.03 -45.75 -4.74
C ARG A 481 10.94 -45.56 -5.95
N GLU A 482 10.41 -45.80 -7.15
CA GLU A 482 11.14 -45.60 -8.41
C GLU A 482 11.46 -44.13 -8.64
N LEU A 483 10.48 -43.23 -8.43
CA LEU A 483 10.70 -41.78 -8.56
C LEU A 483 11.69 -41.26 -7.52
N MET A 484 11.58 -41.72 -6.27
CA MET A 484 12.53 -41.35 -5.21
C MET A 484 13.95 -41.80 -5.56
N LYS A 485 14.11 -43.04 -6.04
CA LYS A 485 15.40 -43.56 -6.47
C LYS A 485 15.98 -42.78 -7.65
N ASP A 486 15.17 -42.49 -8.67
CA ASP A 486 15.59 -41.70 -9.83
C ASP A 486 16.02 -40.29 -9.40
N THR A 487 15.28 -39.67 -8.48
CA THR A 487 15.62 -38.36 -7.92
C THR A 487 16.97 -38.41 -7.19
N ILE A 488 17.21 -39.41 -6.34
CA ILE A 488 18.50 -39.56 -5.65
C ILE A 488 19.63 -39.79 -6.63
N ASP A 489 19.43 -40.64 -7.65
CA ASP A 489 20.44 -40.91 -8.67
C ASP A 489 20.80 -39.61 -9.43
N LYS A 490 19.80 -38.80 -9.82
CA LYS A 490 20.03 -37.48 -10.45
C LYS A 490 20.74 -36.46 -9.55
N ILE A 491 20.52 -36.49 -8.24
CA ILE A 491 21.28 -35.63 -7.30
C ILE A 491 22.75 -36.09 -7.25
N LEU A 492 22.99 -37.39 -7.14
CA LEU A 492 24.33 -37.97 -7.06
C LEU A 492 25.14 -37.77 -8.35
N ASP A 493 24.46 -37.79 -9.50
CA ASP A 493 25.06 -37.52 -10.82
C ASP A 493 25.27 -36.00 -11.06
N GLY A 494 24.68 -35.15 -10.22
CA GLY A 494 24.82 -33.70 -10.25
C GLY A 494 23.87 -32.99 -11.22
N ASP A 495 22.89 -33.71 -11.78
CA ASP A 495 21.83 -33.18 -12.63
C ASP A 495 20.84 -32.33 -11.83
N LEU A 496 20.56 -32.73 -10.58
CA LEU A 496 19.77 -31.95 -9.62
C LEU A 496 20.66 -31.42 -8.50
N LYS A 497 20.55 -30.11 -8.22
CA LYS A 497 21.36 -29.41 -7.21
C LYS A 497 20.46 -28.67 -6.23
N PRO A 498 19.86 -29.36 -5.24
CA PRO A 498 18.96 -28.73 -4.28
C PRO A 498 19.62 -27.60 -3.46
N GLN A 499 20.94 -27.66 -3.29
CA GLN A 499 21.74 -26.63 -2.62
C GLN A 499 21.67 -25.27 -3.32
N ASN A 500 21.41 -25.24 -4.65
CA ASN A 500 21.48 -24.02 -5.44
C ASN A 500 20.58 -22.89 -4.93
N HIS A 501 19.50 -23.19 -4.20
CA HIS A 501 18.58 -22.19 -3.65
C HIS A 501 18.61 -22.17 -2.12
N VAL A 502 18.62 -23.33 -1.46
CA VAL A 502 18.66 -23.41 0.01
C VAL A 502 19.94 -22.78 0.57
N ASP A 503 21.08 -22.91 -0.12
CA ASP A 503 22.35 -22.36 0.38
C ASP A 503 22.49 -20.87 0.09
N ARG A 504 21.58 -20.24 -0.66
CA ARG A 504 21.73 -18.83 -1.00
C ARG A 504 21.14 -17.95 0.09
N LEU A 505 21.97 -17.08 0.63
CA LEU A 505 21.48 -15.93 1.38
C LEU A 505 20.79 -14.96 0.41
N PRO A 506 19.58 -14.46 0.72
CA PRO A 506 18.90 -13.49 -0.13
C PRO A 506 19.80 -12.27 -0.35
N GLY A 507 20.15 -12.04 -1.62
CA GLY A 507 21.05 -10.95 -2.03
C GLY A 507 20.45 -9.57 -1.81
N ARG A 508 21.23 -8.50 -2.06
CA ARG A 508 20.73 -7.10 -2.01
C ARG A 508 20.03 -6.65 -3.30
N GLY A 509 20.22 -7.38 -4.41
CA GLY A 509 19.67 -7.02 -5.72
C GLY A 509 18.20 -7.43 -5.87
N ASN A 510 17.48 -6.76 -6.76
CA ASN A 510 16.09 -7.12 -7.10
C ASN A 510 16.04 -8.58 -7.58
N PRO A 511 15.28 -9.47 -6.91
CA PRO A 511 15.22 -10.89 -7.26
C PRO A 511 14.54 -11.16 -8.61
N VAL A 512 13.77 -10.19 -9.12
CA VAL A 512 13.11 -10.27 -10.43
C VAL A 512 14.12 -10.07 -11.57
N GLU A 513 15.00 -9.07 -11.44
CA GLU A 513 16.06 -8.78 -12.40
C GLU A 513 17.25 -9.74 -12.27
N ARG A 514 17.57 -10.12 -11.03
CA ARG A 514 18.70 -10.98 -10.69
C ARG A 514 18.24 -12.11 -9.76
N PRO A 515 17.57 -13.14 -10.31
CA PRO A 515 17.10 -14.36 -9.62
C PRO A 515 18.10 -15.02 -8.68
N ARG A 516 19.39 -14.84 -8.97
CA ARG A 516 20.54 -15.51 -8.34
C ARG A 516 21.47 -14.52 -7.60
N SER A 517 20.96 -13.39 -7.12
CA SER A 517 21.76 -12.29 -6.55
C SER A 517 22.39 -12.53 -5.16
N GLY A 518 22.21 -13.72 -4.58
CA GLY A 518 22.70 -14.11 -3.25
C GLY A 518 24.12 -14.69 -3.19
N VAL A 519 24.68 -14.75 -1.98
CA VAL A 519 25.93 -15.48 -1.68
C VAL A 519 25.58 -16.90 -1.24
N SER A 520 26.26 -17.90 -1.80
CA SER A 520 26.11 -19.30 -1.41
C SER A 520 26.86 -19.55 -0.10
N VAL A 521 26.13 -19.88 0.96
CA VAL A 521 26.63 -20.22 2.30
C VAL A 521 25.74 -21.35 2.80
N ALA A 522 26.24 -22.57 2.98
CA ALA A 522 25.41 -23.65 3.52
C ALA A 522 24.81 -23.26 4.89
N PRO A 523 23.55 -23.62 5.21
CA PRO A 523 22.96 -23.37 6.52
C PRO A 523 23.78 -24.01 7.66
N VAL A 524 24.33 -25.22 7.41
CA VAL A 524 25.22 -25.94 8.31
C VAL A 524 26.67 -25.77 7.83
N SER A 525 27.55 -25.21 8.67
CA SER A 525 28.91 -24.85 8.26
C SER A 525 29.94 -25.97 8.38
N ASP A 526 29.71 -26.95 9.25
CA ASP A 526 30.63 -28.08 9.50
C ASP A 526 29.80 -29.36 9.76
N PRO A 527 29.19 -29.96 8.72
CA PRO A 527 28.35 -31.13 8.88
C PRO A 527 29.20 -32.37 9.23
N GLY A 528 28.66 -33.23 10.09
CA GLY A 528 29.28 -34.52 10.45
C GLY A 528 29.30 -35.52 9.29
N TYR A 529 28.36 -35.40 8.35
CA TYR A 529 28.34 -36.18 7.11
C TYR A 529 28.22 -35.29 5.87
N GLU A 530 28.96 -35.62 4.81
CA GLU A 530 28.73 -35.01 3.50
C GLU A 530 27.35 -35.41 2.96
N PHE A 531 26.61 -34.47 2.38
CA PHE A 531 25.25 -34.72 1.86
C PHE A 531 25.18 -35.91 0.89
N ASN A 532 26.17 -36.05 0.01
CA ASN A 532 26.22 -37.16 -0.95
C ASN A 532 26.45 -38.51 -0.25
N ASP A 533 27.18 -38.55 0.85
CA ASP A 533 27.41 -39.77 1.63
C ASP A 533 26.14 -40.16 2.40
N TRP A 534 25.47 -39.18 3.00
CA TRP A 534 24.16 -39.37 3.63
C TRP A 534 23.12 -39.88 2.62
N LEU A 535 23.06 -39.28 1.42
CA LEU A 535 22.14 -39.72 0.36
C LEU A 535 22.39 -41.16 -0.08
N ARG A 536 23.65 -41.62 -0.16
CA ARG A 536 23.95 -43.02 -0.48
C ARG A 536 23.43 -43.99 0.57
N GLN A 537 23.45 -43.60 1.86
CA GLN A 537 22.87 -44.39 2.94
C GLN A 537 21.34 -44.42 2.86
N VAL A 538 20.71 -43.26 2.61
CA VAL A 538 19.26 -43.15 2.37
C VAL A 538 18.84 -44.03 1.20
N ARG A 539 19.57 -43.97 0.08
CA ARG A 539 19.35 -44.80 -1.10
C ARG A 539 19.40 -46.29 -0.77
N GLY A 540 20.39 -46.73 0.02
CA GLY A 540 20.51 -48.12 0.47
C GLY A 540 19.27 -48.61 1.21
N ARG A 541 18.68 -47.78 2.09
CA ARG A 541 17.45 -48.11 2.81
C ARG A 541 16.25 -48.32 1.89
N TYR A 542 16.13 -47.53 0.81
CA TYR A 542 15.07 -47.74 -0.18
C TYR A 542 15.27 -49.01 -1.03
N LEU A 543 16.52 -49.45 -1.22
CA LEU A 543 16.85 -50.68 -1.93
C LEU A 543 16.67 -51.93 -1.05
N ASP A 544 17.08 -51.91 0.22
CA ASP A 544 17.02 -53.09 1.10
C ASP A 544 15.57 -53.56 1.39
N ILE A 545 14.59 -52.65 1.36
CA ILE A 545 13.16 -52.99 1.54
C ILE A 545 12.59 -53.73 0.31
N THR A 546 13.30 -53.76 -0.83
CA THR A 546 12.88 -54.56 -2.00
C THR A 546 13.25 -56.04 -1.90
N GLU A 547 14.15 -56.43 -0.99
CA GLU A 547 14.52 -57.83 -0.77
C GLU A 547 13.86 -58.46 0.47
N GLY A 548 13.28 -57.65 1.38
CA GLY A 548 12.62 -58.13 2.59
C GLY A 548 11.11 -57.86 2.61
N GLU A 549 10.29 -58.89 2.40
CA GLU A 549 8.85 -58.84 2.66
C GLU A 549 8.55 -58.37 4.11
N GLY A 550 7.90 -57.22 4.23
CA GLY A 550 6.95 -56.87 5.29
C GLY A 550 7.45 -56.88 6.74
N LYS A 551 7.90 -55.71 7.23
CA LYS A 551 7.52 -55.16 8.55
C LYS A 551 8.13 -53.77 8.75
N PHE A 552 7.28 -52.79 9.05
CA PHE A 552 7.69 -51.48 9.55
C PHE A 552 8.46 -51.65 10.86
N ALA A 553 9.73 -51.28 10.86
CA ALA A 553 10.49 -51.03 12.08
C ALA A 553 10.51 -49.51 12.32
N GLN A 554 9.86 -49.06 13.39
CA GLN A 554 10.24 -47.79 14.01
C GLN A 554 11.70 -47.91 14.45
N VAL A 555 12.56 -47.03 13.95
CA VAL A 555 13.96 -46.98 14.36
C VAL A 555 14.20 -45.68 15.12
N SER A 556 14.42 -45.84 16.43
CA SER A 556 15.15 -44.90 17.28
C SER A 556 16.64 -45.03 16.97
N VAL A 557 17.26 -43.94 16.53
CA VAL A 557 18.72 -43.85 16.40
C VAL A 557 19.29 -43.66 17.80
N GLU A 558 19.97 -44.68 18.33
CA GLU A 558 20.85 -44.49 19.49
C GLU A 558 22.02 -43.61 19.05
N SER A 559 22.09 -42.38 19.55
CA SER A 559 23.30 -41.57 19.49
C SER A 559 24.37 -42.26 20.31
N GLU A 560 25.40 -42.80 19.66
CA GLU A 560 26.60 -43.24 20.37
C GLU A 560 27.20 -42.05 21.12
N GLY A 561 27.19 -42.14 22.45
CA GLY A 561 27.78 -41.14 23.33
C GLY A 561 29.27 -41.01 23.06
N SER A 562 29.70 -39.77 22.79
CA SER A 562 31.11 -39.38 22.81
C SER A 562 31.60 -39.33 24.27
N ASP A 563 32.22 -40.42 24.73
CA ASP A 563 33.18 -40.35 25.83
C ASP A 563 34.51 -39.81 25.27
N SER A 564 34.78 -38.51 25.44
CA SER A 564 36.08 -37.93 25.87
C SER A 564 36.04 -36.42 25.98
#